data_AF-A0A933VHA3-F1
#
_entry.id   AF-A0A933VHA3-F1
#
_cell.length_a   1.000
_cell.length_b   1.000
_cell.length_c   1.000
_cell.angle_alpha   90.00
_cell.angle_beta   90.00
_cell.angle_gamma   90.00
#
_symmetry.space_group_name_H-M   'P 1'
#
loop_
_entity.id
_entity.type
_entity.pdbx_description
1 polymer ?
#
loop_
_entity_poly.entity_id
_entity_poly.type
_entity_poly.pdbx_seq_one_letter_code
_entity_poly.pdbx_strand_id
1 'polypeptide(L)' 'MTTAQINNILNKGIKTQKIGKMPVVVLPLQVLETMRERFSMLEEYYQMSTSKNYKQKIARARASKKEISAKDLYKKLVLA' A
#
# COMPACT_ATOMS: atom_id res chain seq x y z
N MET A 1 0.21 -12.61 -7.05
CA MET A 1 0.26 -13.63 -5.98
C MET A 1 -0.30 -14.93 -6.56
N THR A 2 0.42 -16.03 -6.43
CA THR A 2 -0.04 -17.33 -6.93
C THR A 2 -0.91 -18.02 -5.86
N THR A 3 -1.82 -18.90 -6.29
CA THR A 3 -2.66 -19.75 -5.42
C THR A 3 -1.86 -20.51 -4.37
N ALA A 4 -0.62 -20.88 -4.69
CA ALA A 4 0.31 -21.52 -3.76
C ALA A 4 0.70 -20.62 -2.57
N GLN A 5 0.86 -19.31 -2.79
CA GLN A 5 1.19 -18.36 -1.72
C GLN A 5 0.00 -18.14 -0.78
N ILE A 6 -1.22 -18.13 -1.31
CA ILE A 6 -2.46 -18.02 -0.52
C ILE A 6 -2.66 -19.27 0.35
N ASN A 7 -2.44 -20.47 -0.22
CA ASN A 7 -2.53 -21.72 0.53
C ASN A 7 -1.47 -21.84 1.63
N ASN A 8 -0.25 -21.33 1.39
CA ASN A 8 0.81 -21.33 2.39
C ASN A 8 0.52 -20.35 3.56
N ILE A 9 -0.19 -19.25 3.28
CA ILE A 9 -0.65 -18.30 4.29
C ILE A 9 -1.81 -18.90 5.11
N LEU A 10 -2.76 -19.60 4.47
CA LEU A 10 -3.86 -20.30 5.14
C LEU A 10 -3.37 -21.45 6.05
N ASN A 11 -2.37 -22.22 5.59
CA ASN A 11 -1.81 -23.35 6.35
C ASN A 11 -0.99 -22.91 7.59
N LYS A 12 -0.64 -21.62 7.73
CA LYS A 12 0.19 -21.08 8.83
C LYS A 12 -0.62 -20.56 10.03
N GLY A 13 -1.89 -20.91 10.16
CA GLY A 13 -2.68 -20.61 11.36
C GLY A 13 -3.73 -19.51 11.21
N ILE A 14 -4.09 -19.17 9.97
CA ILE A 14 -5.24 -18.29 9.73
C ILE A 14 -6.52 -19.09 9.90
N LYS A 15 -7.23 -18.81 10.98
CA LYS A 15 -8.50 -19.48 11.29
C LYS A 15 -9.60 -18.88 10.42
N THR A 16 -10.19 -19.72 9.57
CA THR A 16 -11.45 -19.39 8.93
C THR A 16 -12.57 -19.48 9.97
N GLN A 17 -13.34 -18.42 10.13
CA GLN A 17 -14.53 -18.38 11.00
C GLN A 17 -15.76 -18.14 10.15
N LYS A 18 -16.95 -18.41 10.70
CA LYS A 18 -18.21 -18.07 10.04
C LYS A 18 -18.86 -16.92 10.80
N ILE A 19 -19.20 -15.84 10.10
CA ILE A 19 -20.11 -14.81 10.62
C ILE A 19 -21.45 -15.04 9.89
N GLY A 20 -22.41 -15.63 10.59
CA GLY A 20 -23.64 -16.13 9.96
C GLY A 20 -23.35 -17.25 8.95
N LYS A 21 -23.84 -17.09 7.71
CA LYS A 21 -23.61 -18.05 6.61
C LYS A 21 -22.35 -17.77 5.78
N MET A 22 -21.67 -16.63 5.99
CA MET A 22 -20.51 -16.25 5.20
C MET A 22 -19.22 -16.74 5.85
N PRO A 23 -18.36 -17.49 5.14
CA PRO A 23 -17.03 -17.79 5.61
C PRO A 23 -16.18 -16.52 5.56
N VAL A 24 -15.54 -16.21 6.68
CA VAL A 24 -14.64 -15.07 6.85
C VAL A 24 -13.26 -15.54 7.28
N VAL A 25 -12.25 -14.78 6.89
CA VAL A 25 -10.85 -15.06 7.21
C VAL A 25 -10.43 -14.12 8.33
N VAL A 26 -10.09 -14.66 9.49
CA VAL A 26 -9.63 -13.84 10.63
C VAL A 26 -8.11 -13.74 10.57
N LEU A 27 -7.62 -12.52 10.34
CA LEU A 27 -6.19 -12.21 10.26
C LEU A 27 -5.75 -11.51 11.54
N PRO A 28 -4.55 -11.83 12.09
CA PRO A 28 -3.91 -11.00 13.10
C PRO A 28 -3.67 -9.59 12.57
N LEU A 29 -3.80 -8.57 13.43
CA LEU A 29 -3.65 -7.17 13.04
C LEU A 29 -2.31 -6.88 12.37
N GLN A 30 -1.21 -7.44 12.87
CA GLN A 30 0.12 -7.23 12.28
C GLN A 30 0.20 -7.74 10.83
N VAL A 31 -0.50 -8.84 10.52
CA VAL A 31 -0.55 -9.41 9.17
C VAL A 31 -1.37 -8.52 8.24
N LEU A 32 -2.50 -7.98 8.73
CA LEU A 32 -3.34 -7.06 7.98
C LEU A 32 -2.59 -5.77 7.61
N GLU A 33 -1.85 -5.20 8.57
CA GLU A 33 -1.04 -4.00 8.37
C GLU A 33 0.06 -4.25 7.32
N THR A 34 0.80 -5.35 7.46
CA THR A 34 1.83 -5.76 6.49
C THR A 34 1.24 -5.94 5.08
N MET A 35 0.05 -6.55 4.97
CA MET A 35 -0.63 -6.71 3.68
C MET A 35 -1.07 -5.36 3.11
N ARG A 36 -1.59 -4.45 3.94
CA ARG A 36 -2.03 -3.12 3.53
C ARG A 36 -0.87 -2.28 2.99
N GLU A 37 0.27 -2.28 3.66
CA GLU A 37 1.48 -1.60 3.17
C GLU A 37 1.91 -2.16 1.82
N ARG A 38 1.91 -3.49 1.69
CA ARG A 38 2.28 -4.17 0.45
C ARG A 38 1.31 -3.87 -0.70
N PHE A 39 0.01 -3.81 -0.43
CA PHE A 39 -0.98 -3.42 -1.44
C PHE A 39 -0.83 -1.96 -1.85
N SER A 40 -0.54 -1.06 -0.91
CA SER A 40 -0.32 0.36 -1.18
C SER A 40 0.89 0.56 -2.11
N MET A 41 2.00 -0.13 -1.84
CA MET A 41 3.15 -0.13 -2.76
C MET A 41 2.79 -0.71 -4.13
N LEU A 42 2.09 -1.84 -4.19
CA LEU A 42 1.71 -2.46 -5.45
C LEU A 42 0.77 -1.57 -6.28
N GLU A 43 -0.13 -0.85 -5.62
CA GLU A 43 -0.99 0.13 -6.25
C GLU A 43 -0.19 1.31 -6.79
N GLU A 44 0.78 1.84 -6.03
CA GLU A 44 1.69 2.88 -6.51
C GLU A 44 2.48 2.41 -7.74
N TYR A 45 3.06 1.21 -7.70
CA TYR A 45 3.75 0.61 -8.86
C TYR A 45 2.82 0.40 -10.05
N TYR A 46 1.59 -0.03 -9.81
CA TYR A 46 0.59 -0.20 -10.85
C TYR A 46 0.22 1.14 -11.49
N GLN A 47 0.00 2.19 -10.69
CA GLN A 47 -0.28 3.53 -11.21
C GLN A 47 0.93 4.11 -11.96
N MET A 48 2.16 3.89 -11.47
CA MET A 48 3.38 4.27 -12.19
C MET A 48 3.51 3.60 -13.54
N SER A 49 3.20 2.31 -13.63
CA SER A 49 3.36 1.53 -14.87
C SER A 49 2.26 1.84 -15.88
N THR A 50 1.00 1.92 -15.45
CA THR A 50 -0.16 1.97 -16.34
C THR A 50 -0.75 3.37 -16.56
N SER A 51 -0.67 4.28 -15.58
CA SER A 51 -1.40 5.54 -15.64
C SER A 51 -0.61 6.65 -16.34
N LYS A 52 -1.09 7.08 -17.50
CA LYS A 52 -0.59 8.26 -18.23
C LYS A 52 -0.67 9.52 -17.37
N ASN A 53 -1.71 9.66 -16.56
CA ASN A 53 -1.90 10.79 -15.65
C ASN A 53 -0.85 10.79 -14.53
N TYR A 54 -0.51 9.63 -13.97
CA TYR A 54 0.49 9.51 -12.92
C TYR A 54 1.89 9.90 -13.44
N LYS A 55 2.28 9.38 -14.62
CA LYS A 55 3.53 9.76 -15.31
C LYS A 55 3.59 11.27 -15.59
N GLN A 56 2.49 11.87 -16.05
CA GLN A 56 2.42 13.32 -16.28
C GLN A 56 2.55 14.13 -14.99
N LYS A 57 1.93 13.70 -13.88
CA LYS A 57 2.07 14.37 -12.57
C LYS A 57 3.52 14.33 -12.08
N ILE A 58 4.20 13.20 -12.19
CA ILE A 58 5.64 13.08 -11.86
C ILE A 58 6.49 13.99 -12.75
N ALA A 59 6.25 13.98 -14.06
CA ALA A 59 6.98 14.84 -15.00
C ALA A 59 6.79 16.32 -14.68
N ARG A 60 5.57 16.75 -14.37
CA ARG A 60 5.26 18.14 -13.93
C ARG A 60 5.94 18.48 -12.61
N ALA A 61 5.91 17.58 -11.63
CA ALA A 61 6.59 17.78 -10.34
C ALA A 61 8.10 17.96 -10.55
N ARG A 62 8.74 17.09 -11.34
CA ARG A 62 10.17 17.20 -11.70
C ARG A 62 10.50 18.47 -12.47
N ALA A 63 9.69 18.82 -13.47
CA ALA A 63 9.87 20.02 -14.27
C ALA A 63 9.73 21.31 -13.43
N SER A 64 8.89 21.28 -12.40
CA SER A 64 8.68 22.45 -11.54
C SER A 64 9.91 22.84 -10.70
N LYS A 65 10.90 21.94 -10.52
CA LYS A 65 12.13 22.14 -9.72
C LYS A 65 11.91 22.89 -8.40
N LYS A 66 10.70 22.81 -7.82
CA LYS A 66 10.40 23.39 -6.51
C LYS A 66 10.97 22.47 -5.45
N GLU A 67 12.29 22.52 -5.33
CA GLU A 67 13.02 21.89 -4.24
C GLU A 67 12.73 22.73 -2.98
N ILE A 68 12.03 22.11 -2.04
CA ILE A 68 11.75 22.71 -0.73
C ILE A 68 12.81 22.15 0.20
N SER A 69 13.52 23.03 0.92
CA SER A 69 14.48 22.57 1.92
C SER A 69 13.77 21.72 2.98
N ALA A 70 14.45 20.71 3.54
CA ALA A 70 13.86 19.88 4.59
C ALA A 70 13.34 20.74 5.76
N LYS A 71 14.07 21.79 6.13
CA LYS A 71 13.71 22.75 7.17
C LYS A 71 12.38 23.46 6.88
N ASP A 72 12.19 23.93 5.66
CA ASP A 72 10.95 24.60 5.25
C ASP A 72 9.77 23.62 5.15
N LEU A 73 10.04 22.36 4.79
CA LEU A 73 9.05 21.30 4.77
C LEU A 73 8.55 20.99 6.19
N TYR A 74 9.45 20.80 7.16
CA TYR A 74 9.06 20.53 8.55
C TYR A 74 8.22 21.67 9.15
N LYS A 75 8.60 22.92 8.87
CA LYS A 75 7.83 24.10 9.31
C LYS A 75 6.43 24.14 8.69
N LYS A 76 6.27 23.76 7.42
CA LYS A 76 4.96 23.69 6.74
C LYS A 76 4.08 22.54 7.25
N LEU A 77 4.69 21.42 7.62
CA LEU A 77 3.97 20.24 8.11
C LEU A 77 3.67 20.30 9.61
N VAL A 78 4.11 21.36 10.32
CA VAL A 78 3.95 21.50 11.78
C VAL A 78 4.59 20.30 12.51
N LEU A 79 5.73 19.85 11.99
CA LEU A 79 6.52 18.73 12.52
C LEU A 79 7.83 19.22 13.16
N ALA A 80 8.03 20.54 13.24
CA ALA A 80 9.16 21.23 13.86
C ALA A 80 8.71 22.08 15.04
#